data_AF-A0A382R4L7-F1
#
_entry.id   AF-A0A382R4L7-F1
#
_cell.length_a   1.000
_cell.length_b   1.000
_cell.length_c   1.000
_cell.angle_alpha   90.00
_cell.angle_beta   90.00
_cell.angle_gamma   90.00
#
_symmetry.space_group_name_H-M   'P 1'
#
loop_
_entity.id
_entity.type
_entity.pdbx_description
1 polymer ?
#
loop_
_entity_poly.entity_id
_entity_poly.type
_entity_poly.pdbx_seq_one_letter_code
_entity_poly.pdbx_strand_id
1 'polypeptide(L)'
;FLDKTSHNINDINFGQQEFGIITYYDLLNDDFAYDPSKKAIGYSMPFDWSEENILVTSTMHQEIIIPKTFGDLMVESFSATVNGFQVSENVLTIDDFSPENRLVHLVLNQNDLLKISKAIGGFPNKMDFSIMPSGDNLPLTTMTENAQFKLRLSWEPQNIQSGSTAVFFFEVFDAFLIDRQVSVNYDLSIMNNDDMVLQTSGVSNASGHNMIEFDVPDDVTGIITLQFENLNGSKLADAVFSVVVDRIGVDQIAIPDWIKNNAGWWATDQIDDSAFVQGIQYLIKEGIMIVPPTETSESIGSQAVPAWIKNNAGWWATDQIDDSA
;
A
#
# COMPACT_ATOMS: atom_id res chain seq x y z
N PHE A 1 -9.29 10.55 -24.13
CA PHE A 1 -8.37 11.29 -23.24
C PHE A 1 -7.69 10.24 -22.39
N LEU A 2 -6.37 10.27 -22.29
CA LEU A 2 -5.63 9.43 -21.36
C LEU A 2 -5.02 10.41 -20.37
N ASP A 3 -5.47 10.34 -19.13
CA ASP A 3 -4.94 11.16 -18.06
C ASP A 3 -4.32 10.27 -17.00
N LYS A 4 -3.11 10.63 -16.55
CA LYS A 4 -2.36 9.93 -15.51
C LYS A 4 -2.16 10.91 -14.36
N THR A 5 -2.66 10.54 -13.19
CA THR A 5 -2.42 11.23 -11.93
C THR A 5 -1.42 10.44 -11.08
N SER A 6 -0.63 11.13 -10.26
CA SER A 6 0.31 10.53 -9.30
C SER A 6 -0.06 10.97 -7.89
N HIS A 7 -0.02 10.05 -6.93
CA HIS A 7 -0.47 10.24 -5.55
C HIS A 7 0.56 9.66 -4.59
N ASN A 8 1.10 10.50 -3.70
CA ASN A 8 2.05 10.05 -2.69
C ASN A 8 1.31 9.64 -1.43
N ILE A 9 1.64 8.46 -0.91
CA ILE A 9 1.22 8.02 0.42
C ILE A 9 2.46 7.83 1.30
N ASN A 10 2.27 7.83 2.61
CA ASN A 10 3.31 7.47 3.56
C ASN A 10 2.81 6.34 4.45
N ASP A 11 3.12 5.10 4.07
CA ASP A 11 2.77 3.92 4.85
C ASP A 11 3.73 3.76 6.03
N ILE A 12 3.22 3.31 7.18
CA ILE A 12 4.05 3.19 8.38
C ILE A 12 5.15 2.13 8.26
N ASN A 13 4.92 1.07 7.49
CA ASN A 13 5.88 -0.03 7.34
C ASN A 13 6.70 0.10 6.05
N PHE A 14 6.11 0.65 4.99
CA PHE A 14 6.76 0.77 3.68
C PHE A 14 7.25 2.18 3.33
N GLY A 15 7.01 3.18 4.20
CA GLY A 15 7.43 4.56 3.97
C GLY A 15 6.69 5.22 2.81
N GLN A 16 7.36 6.18 2.16
CA GLN A 16 6.79 6.90 1.02
C GLN A 16 6.63 5.99 -0.19
N GLN A 17 5.42 5.97 -0.78
CA GLN A 17 5.10 5.23 -1.99
C GLN A 17 4.33 6.14 -2.95
N GLU A 18 4.68 6.11 -4.24
CA GLU A 18 3.97 6.85 -5.28
C GLU A 18 3.04 5.90 -6.05
N PHE A 19 1.75 6.17 -5.99
CA PHE A 19 0.73 5.49 -6.78
C PHE A 19 0.39 6.29 -8.02
N GLY A 20 -0.04 5.60 -9.08
CA GLY A 20 -0.59 6.26 -10.25
C GLY A 20 -1.99 5.77 -10.56
N ILE A 21 -2.85 6.64 -11.09
CA ILE A 21 -4.14 6.24 -11.65
C ILE A 21 -4.24 6.76 -13.07
N ILE A 22 -4.48 5.86 -14.02
CA ILE A 22 -4.81 6.18 -15.41
C ILE A 22 -6.30 6.01 -15.61
N THR A 23 -6.95 7.04 -16.13
CA THR A 23 -8.38 7.03 -16.47
C THR A 23 -8.57 7.23 -17.97
N TYR A 24 -9.50 6.45 -18.53
CA TYR A 24 -9.86 6.48 -19.95
C TYR A 24 -11.24 7.11 -20.19
N TYR A 25 -11.89 7.63 -19.14
CA TYR A 25 -13.24 8.19 -19.19
C TYR A 25 -13.24 9.71 -18.94
N ASP A 26 -12.97 10.13 -17.71
CA ASP A 26 -12.91 11.54 -17.28
C ASP A 26 -11.80 11.74 -16.24
N LEU A 27 -11.45 12.99 -15.93
CA LEU A 27 -10.45 13.35 -14.92
C LEU A 27 -10.90 12.92 -13.52
N LEU A 28 -9.94 12.54 -12.67
CA LEU A 28 -10.23 12.23 -11.28
C LEU A 28 -10.54 13.49 -10.47
N ASN A 29 -11.34 13.32 -9.43
CA ASN A 29 -11.46 14.32 -8.38
C ASN A 29 -10.20 14.32 -7.51
N ASP A 30 -9.94 15.43 -6.84
CA ASP A 30 -8.84 15.59 -5.88
C ASP A 30 -9.23 14.98 -4.52
N ASP A 31 -9.48 13.67 -4.52
CA ASP A 31 -9.97 12.91 -3.35
C ASP A 31 -9.36 11.51 -3.22
N PHE A 32 -8.14 11.32 -3.77
CA PHE A 32 -7.39 10.09 -3.56
C PHE A 32 -7.06 9.90 -2.07
N ALA A 33 -7.30 8.70 -1.56
CA ALA A 33 -7.01 8.32 -0.19
C ALA A 33 -6.51 6.87 -0.11
N TYR A 34 -5.64 6.61 0.86
CA TYR A 34 -5.22 5.26 1.22
C TYR A 34 -5.53 4.99 2.69
N ASP A 35 -6.32 3.95 2.97
CA ASP A 35 -6.63 3.46 4.31
C ASP A 35 -5.67 2.30 4.66
N PRO A 36 -4.64 2.53 5.50
CA PRO A 36 -3.65 1.51 5.84
C PRO A 36 -4.23 0.34 6.64
N SER A 37 -5.35 0.54 7.35
CA SER A 37 -5.99 -0.53 8.14
C SER A 37 -6.61 -1.61 7.25
N LYS A 38 -7.17 -1.19 6.11
CA LYS A 38 -7.78 -2.06 5.10
C LYS A 38 -6.88 -2.30 3.90
N LYS A 39 -5.76 -1.59 3.82
CA LYS A 39 -4.93 -1.46 2.62
C LYS A 39 -5.76 -1.05 1.40
N ALA A 40 -6.73 -0.17 1.62
CA ALA A 40 -7.71 0.20 0.61
C ALA A 40 -7.34 1.51 -0.05
N ILE A 41 -7.35 1.53 -1.38
CA ILE A 41 -7.18 2.72 -2.21
C ILE A 41 -8.59 3.23 -2.57
N GLY A 42 -8.87 4.49 -2.24
CA GLY A 42 -10.11 5.17 -2.58
C GLY A 42 -9.86 6.39 -3.47
N TYR A 43 -10.72 6.63 -4.45
CA TYR A 43 -10.73 7.83 -5.28
C TYR A 43 -12.05 7.93 -6.04
N SER A 44 -12.37 9.08 -6.62
CA SER A 44 -13.57 9.24 -7.43
C SER A 44 -13.34 9.98 -8.74
N MET A 45 -14.31 9.87 -9.64
CA MET A 45 -14.36 10.65 -10.88
C MET A 45 -15.80 11.08 -11.18
N PRO A 46 -16.02 12.19 -11.90
CA PRO A 46 -17.34 12.55 -12.40
C PRO A 46 -17.93 11.43 -13.27
N PHE A 47 -19.22 11.16 -13.09
CA PHE A 47 -19.94 10.20 -13.92
C PHE A 47 -21.43 10.48 -13.93
N ASP A 48 -22.02 10.56 -15.13
CA ASP A 48 -23.47 10.63 -15.28
C ASP A 48 -24.07 9.23 -15.27
N TRP A 49 -24.79 8.90 -14.20
CA TRP A 49 -25.46 7.61 -14.04
C TRP A 49 -26.78 7.49 -14.82
N SER A 50 -27.14 8.48 -15.66
CA SER A 50 -28.29 8.37 -16.54
C SER A 50 -28.21 7.16 -17.45
N GLU A 51 -29.36 6.52 -17.70
CA GLU A 51 -29.44 5.39 -18.61
C GLU A 51 -28.98 5.78 -20.02
N GLU A 52 -29.23 7.02 -20.44
CA GLU A 52 -28.77 7.57 -21.72
C GLU A 52 -27.24 7.57 -21.83
N ASN A 53 -26.52 8.07 -20.82
CA ASN A 53 -25.07 8.06 -20.80
C ASN A 53 -24.49 6.64 -20.73
N ILE A 54 -25.09 5.77 -19.91
CA ILE A 54 -24.62 4.38 -19.78
C ILE A 54 -24.79 3.61 -21.10
N LEU A 55 -25.89 3.81 -21.82
CA LEU A 55 -26.16 3.13 -23.10
C LEU A 55 -25.16 3.49 -24.21
N VAL A 56 -24.52 4.67 -24.13
CA VAL A 56 -23.45 5.08 -25.07
C VAL A 56 -22.04 4.83 -24.54
N THR A 57 -21.90 4.41 -23.28
CA THR A 57 -20.62 4.05 -22.66
C THR A 57 -20.34 2.56 -22.86
N SER A 58 -19.36 2.23 -23.71
CA SER A 58 -18.97 0.83 -23.98
C SER A 58 -18.38 0.16 -22.73
N THR A 59 -17.34 0.78 -22.17
CA THR A 59 -16.62 0.33 -20.98
C THR A 59 -16.09 1.53 -20.21
N MET A 60 -16.07 1.41 -18.90
CA MET A 60 -15.25 2.24 -18.02
C MET A 60 -13.98 1.45 -17.71
N HIS A 61 -12.82 2.01 -18.05
CA HIS A 61 -11.51 1.38 -17.81
C HIS A 61 -10.63 2.35 -17.03
N GLN A 62 -9.99 1.84 -15.97
CA GLN A 62 -8.95 2.48 -15.21
C GLN A 62 -7.77 1.54 -14.98
N GLU A 63 -6.59 2.10 -14.78
CA GLU A 63 -5.39 1.37 -14.37
C GLU A 63 -4.82 1.99 -13.10
N ILE A 64 -4.57 1.15 -12.11
CA ILE A 64 -3.92 1.53 -10.86
C ILE A 64 -2.48 1.04 -10.94
N ILE A 65 -1.55 1.98 -10.91
CA ILE A 65 -0.10 1.75 -10.88
C ILE A 65 0.31 1.67 -9.42
N ILE A 66 0.82 0.52 -9.01
CA ILE A 66 1.28 0.22 -7.66
C ILE A 66 2.77 -0.11 -7.71
N PRO A 67 3.63 0.57 -6.93
CA PRO A 67 5.06 0.27 -6.94
C PRO A 67 5.31 -1.11 -6.31
N LYS A 68 6.19 -1.92 -6.92
CA LYS A 68 6.52 -3.28 -6.42
C LYS A 68 7.26 -3.26 -5.08
N THR A 69 7.80 -2.10 -4.68
CA THR A 69 8.32 -1.84 -3.34
C THR A 69 7.23 -1.91 -2.27
N PHE A 70 5.96 -1.70 -2.63
CA PHE A 70 4.84 -1.81 -1.71
C PHE A 70 4.30 -3.25 -1.64
N GLY A 71 5.07 -4.10 -0.97
CA GLY A 71 4.84 -5.55 -0.90
C GLY A 71 3.44 -5.94 -0.42
N ASP A 72 2.82 -5.12 0.42
CA ASP A 72 1.47 -5.31 0.94
C ASP A 72 0.35 -5.35 -0.11
N LEU A 73 0.61 -4.78 -1.29
CA LEU A 73 -0.31 -4.80 -2.43
C LEU A 73 0.19 -5.72 -3.55
N MET A 74 1.24 -6.52 -3.30
CA MET A 74 1.69 -7.57 -4.21
C MET A 74 0.86 -8.86 -4.06
N VAL A 75 -0.38 -8.77 -3.58
CA VAL A 75 -1.32 -9.89 -3.35
C VAL A 75 -1.77 -10.59 -4.63
N GLU A 76 -2.38 -11.77 -4.51
CA GLU A 76 -2.86 -12.53 -5.69
C GLU A 76 -4.07 -11.92 -6.39
N SER A 77 -4.92 -11.21 -5.63
CA SER A 77 -6.17 -10.68 -6.12
C SER A 77 -6.64 -9.48 -5.32
N PHE A 78 -7.42 -8.64 -5.99
CA PHE A 78 -8.07 -7.47 -5.42
C PHE A 78 -9.57 -7.60 -5.52
N SER A 79 -10.25 -6.95 -4.60
CA SER A 79 -11.68 -6.71 -4.61
C SER A 79 -11.91 -5.21 -4.82
N ALA A 80 -13.05 -4.86 -5.42
CA ALA A 80 -13.44 -3.47 -5.58
C ALA A 80 -14.91 -3.23 -5.25
N THR A 81 -15.19 -2.03 -4.78
CA THR A 81 -16.55 -1.49 -4.72
C THR A 81 -16.65 -0.23 -5.58
N VAL A 82 -17.84 -0.02 -6.15
CA VAL A 82 -18.20 1.17 -6.92
C VAL A 82 -19.44 1.78 -6.29
N ASN A 83 -19.32 3.01 -5.80
CA ASN A 83 -20.35 3.70 -5.00
C ASN A 83 -20.86 2.83 -3.83
N GLY A 84 -19.95 2.07 -3.21
CA GLY A 84 -20.24 1.15 -2.10
C GLY A 84 -20.83 -0.21 -2.50
N PHE A 85 -21.04 -0.47 -3.79
CA PHE A 85 -21.51 -1.76 -4.29
C PHE A 85 -20.34 -2.63 -4.73
N GLN A 86 -20.26 -3.84 -4.18
CA GLN A 86 -19.27 -4.83 -4.58
C GLN A 86 -19.42 -5.17 -6.07
N VAL A 87 -18.33 -5.03 -6.82
CA VAL A 87 -18.26 -5.49 -8.21
C VAL A 87 -17.64 -6.89 -8.27
N SER A 88 -17.91 -7.59 -9.37
CA SER A 88 -17.40 -8.95 -9.60
C SER A 88 -15.89 -8.94 -9.77
N GLU A 89 -15.16 -9.89 -9.20
CA GLU A 89 -13.68 -9.91 -9.27
C GLU A 89 -13.13 -9.97 -10.69
N ASN A 90 -13.89 -10.50 -11.65
CA ASN A 90 -13.49 -10.57 -13.06
C ASN A 90 -13.37 -9.19 -13.76
N VAL A 91 -13.80 -8.11 -13.11
CA VAL A 91 -13.57 -6.73 -13.58
C VAL A 91 -12.17 -6.25 -13.25
N LEU A 92 -11.43 -6.97 -12.41
CA LEU A 92 -10.07 -6.67 -11.99
C LEU A 92 -9.10 -7.66 -12.63
N THR A 93 -8.03 -7.15 -13.24
CA THR A 93 -6.92 -8.00 -13.71
C THR A 93 -5.58 -7.40 -13.30
N ILE A 94 -4.69 -8.24 -12.79
CA ILE A 94 -3.32 -7.85 -12.41
C ILE A 94 -2.39 -8.09 -13.61
N ASP A 95 -1.57 -7.09 -13.89
CA ASP A 95 -0.47 -7.13 -14.84
C ASP A 95 0.83 -6.76 -14.11
N ASP A 96 1.77 -7.70 -14.08
CA ASP A 96 3.08 -7.57 -13.41
C ASP A 96 4.26 -7.46 -14.39
N PHE A 97 4.01 -7.22 -15.69
CA PHE A 97 5.05 -7.22 -16.72
C PHE A 97 6.08 -6.09 -16.57
N SER A 98 5.75 -5.02 -15.83
CA SER A 98 6.67 -3.91 -15.58
C SER A 98 7.65 -4.25 -14.44
N PRO A 99 8.95 -3.93 -14.57
CA PRO A 99 9.95 -4.24 -13.53
C PRO A 99 9.69 -3.48 -12.23
N GLU A 100 9.21 -2.23 -12.32
CA GLU A 100 9.07 -1.33 -11.16
C GLU A 100 7.66 -1.34 -10.54
N ASN A 101 6.65 -1.61 -11.37
CA ASN A 101 5.26 -1.38 -11.02
C ASN A 101 4.38 -2.56 -11.41
N ARG A 102 3.40 -2.83 -10.57
CA ARG A 102 2.20 -3.60 -10.88
C ARG A 102 1.14 -2.67 -11.44
N LEU A 103 0.40 -3.17 -12.43
CA LEU A 103 -0.83 -2.56 -12.92
C LEU A 103 -2.03 -3.40 -12.49
N VAL A 104 -3.04 -2.75 -11.94
CA VAL A 104 -4.34 -3.36 -11.69
C VAL A 104 -5.34 -2.67 -12.62
N HIS A 105 -5.87 -3.41 -13.59
CA HIS A 105 -6.90 -2.91 -14.49
C HIS A 105 -8.27 -3.09 -13.84
N LEU A 106 -9.07 -2.05 -13.82
CA LEU A 106 -10.48 -2.08 -13.45
C LEU A 106 -11.32 -1.80 -14.70
N VAL A 107 -12.08 -2.77 -15.18
CA VAL A 107 -12.90 -2.66 -16.39
C VAL A 107 -14.36 -3.02 -16.10
N LEU A 108 -15.22 -2.00 -16.06
CA LEU A 108 -16.68 -2.18 -15.97
C LEU A 108 -17.29 -2.07 -17.36
N ASN A 109 -18.02 -3.10 -17.77
CA ASN A 109 -18.80 -3.04 -18.99
C ASN A 109 -20.17 -2.37 -18.74
N GLN A 110 -20.89 -2.08 -19.81
CA GLN A 110 -22.23 -1.48 -19.74
C GLN A 110 -23.22 -2.23 -18.83
N ASN A 111 -23.20 -3.57 -18.80
CA ASN A 111 -24.10 -4.34 -17.93
C ASN A 111 -23.76 -4.14 -16.45
N ASP A 112 -22.49 -4.01 -16.11
CA ASP A 112 -22.06 -3.75 -14.73
C ASP A 112 -22.47 -2.33 -14.31
N LEU A 113 -22.28 -1.34 -15.19
CA LEU A 113 -22.75 0.03 -14.98
C LEU A 113 -24.28 0.09 -14.78
N LEU A 114 -25.07 -0.62 -15.60
CA LEU A 114 -26.53 -0.70 -15.47
C LEU A 114 -26.99 -1.41 -14.18
N LYS A 115 -26.23 -2.39 -13.69
CA LYS A 115 -26.53 -3.06 -12.41
C LYS A 115 -26.28 -2.10 -11.25
N ILE A 116 -25.15 -1.40 -11.26
CA ILE A 116 -24.81 -0.41 -10.23
C ILE A 116 -25.82 0.74 -10.27
N SER A 117 -26.16 1.27 -11.44
CA SER A 117 -27.11 2.40 -11.58
C SER A 117 -28.50 2.11 -11.04
N LYS A 118 -28.94 0.85 -11.08
CA LYS A 118 -30.21 0.40 -10.49
C LYS A 118 -30.14 0.22 -8.97
N ALA A 119 -28.95 -0.02 -8.44
CA ALA A 119 -28.73 -0.28 -7.03
C ALA A 119 -28.44 1.01 -6.25
N ILE A 120 -27.76 1.98 -6.87
CA ILE A 120 -27.48 3.29 -6.27
C ILE A 120 -28.79 4.05 -6.02
N GLY A 121 -28.98 4.49 -4.78
CA GLY A 121 -30.12 5.33 -4.40
C GLY A 121 -29.87 6.78 -4.84
N GLY A 122 -30.56 7.22 -5.88
CA GLY A 122 -30.36 8.56 -6.48
C GLY A 122 -29.30 8.56 -7.59
N PHE A 123 -29.16 9.68 -8.29
CA PHE A 123 -28.12 9.88 -9.30
C PHE A 123 -27.02 10.76 -8.72
N PRO A 124 -26.03 10.19 -8.01
CA PRO A 124 -24.83 10.96 -7.68
C PRO A 124 -24.17 11.43 -8.98
N ASN A 125 -23.44 12.54 -8.94
CA ASN A 125 -22.74 13.03 -10.14
C ASN A 125 -21.31 12.47 -10.26
N LYS A 126 -21.02 11.37 -9.55
CA LYS A 126 -19.69 10.76 -9.48
C LYS A 126 -19.73 9.24 -9.32
N MET A 127 -18.63 8.61 -9.72
CA MET A 127 -18.31 7.22 -9.47
C MET A 127 -17.23 7.15 -8.40
N ASP A 128 -17.53 6.51 -7.27
CA ASP A 128 -16.60 6.35 -6.15
C ASP A 128 -16.00 4.95 -6.19
N PHE A 129 -14.68 4.84 -6.18
CA PHE A 129 -13.96 3.57 -6.22
C PHE A 129 -13.32 3.29 -4.87
N SER A 130 -13.36 2.03 -4.45
CA SER A 130 -12.53 1.51 -3.36
C SER A 130 -11.98 0.16 -3.77
N ILE A 131 -10.66 0.02 -3.80
CA ILE A 131 -9.95 -1.20 -4.21
C ILE A 131 -9.08 -1.65 -3.05
N MET A 132 -9.14 -2.93 -2.69
CA MET A 132 -8.36 -3.52 -1.58
C MET A 132 -8.04 -4.98 -1.89
N PRO A 133 -7.07 -5.61 -1.22
CA PRO A 133 -6.86 -7.06 -1.33
C PRO A 133 -8.15 -7.86 -1.10
N SER A 134 -8.40 -8.92 -1.89
CA SER A 134 -9.64 -9.74 -1.78
C SER A 134 -9.67 -10.67 -0.57
N GLY A 135 -8.52 -10.99 0.01
CA GLY A 135 -8.38 -11.99 1.06
C GLY A 135 -7.16 -11.75 1.92
N ASP A 136 -6.67 -12.81 2.55
CA ASP A 136 -5.45 -12.74 3.36
C ASP A 136 -4.28 -12.20 2.53
N ASN A 137 -3.33 -11.53 3.20
CA ASN A 137 -2.22 -10.82 2.57
C ASN A 137 -1.24 -11.73 1.81
N LEU A 138 -1.42 -13.06 1.85
CA LEU A 138 -0.50 -14.04 1.29
C LEU A 138 -1.21 -15.11 0.46
N PRO A 139 -0.53 -15.67 -0.55
CA PRO A 139 0.85 -15.35 -0.94
C PRO A 139 0.96 -14.02 -1.69
N LEU A 140 2.14 -13.40 -1.60
CA LEU A 140 2.55 -12.35 -2.53
C LEU A 140 2.87 -12.97 -3.87
N THR A 141 2.71 -12.19 -4.94
CA THR A 141 3.00 -12.58 -6.32
C THR A 141 3.85 -11.51 -6.98
N THR A 142 4.74 -11.95 -7.86
CA THR A 142 5.46 -11.07 -8.77
C THR A 142 5.83 -11.85 -10.02
N MET A 143 6.43 -11.17 -10.99
CA MET A 143 6.89 -11.75 -12.24
C MET A 143 8.33 -11.34 -12.49
N THR A 144 9.08 -12.22 -13.15
CA THR A 144 10.42 -11.87 -13.60
C THR A 144 10.40 -10.79 -14.68
N GLU A 145 11.44 -9.97 -14.77
CA GLU A 145 11.49 -8.85 -15.75
C GLU A 145 11.31 -9.30 -17.20
N ASN A 146 11.86 -10.45 -17.57
CA ASN A 146 11.67 -11.06 -18.89
C ASN A 146 10.32 -11.74 -19.09
N ALA A 147 9.42 -11.66 -18.11
CA ALA A 147 8.10 -12.25 -18.12
C ALA A 147 8.06 -13.78 -18.34
N GLN A 148 9.14 -14.48 -17.99
CA GLN A 148 9.22 -15.92 -18.16
C GLN A 148 8.60 -16.69 -17.00
N PHE A 149 8.76 -16.17 -15.78
CA PHE A 149 8.32 -16.85 -14.57
C PHE A 149 7.46 -15.95 -13.70
N LYS A 150 6.40 -16.53 -13.13
CA LYS A 150 5.64 -15.96 -12.03
C LYS A 150 6.10 -16.60 -10.72
N LEU A 151 6.35 -15.81 -9.70
CA LEU A 151 6.72 -16.29 -8.38
C LEU A 151 5.56 -16.06 -7.40
N ARG A 152 5.42 -16.98 -6.45
CA ARG A 152 4.60 -16.80 -5.25
C ARG A 152 5.49 -16.87 -4.02
N LEU A 153 5.22 -16.03 -3.03
CA LEU A 153 5.94 -15.99 -1.76
C LEU A 153 4.96 -15.95 -0.59
N SER A 154 5.14 -16.83 0.38
CA SER A 154 4.53 -16.76 1.71
C SER A 154 5.59 -17.06 2.77
N TRP A 155 5.27 -16.89 4.05
CA TRP A 155 6.23 -17.14 5.13
C TRP A 155 5.57 -17.49 6.45
N GLU A 156 6.33 -18.10 7.35
CA GLU A 156 5.95 -18.32 8.75
C GLU A 156 7.12 -17.99 9.69
N PRO A 157 6.89 -17.33 10.84
CA PRO A 157 5.61 -16.76 11.30
C PRO A 157 5.21 -15.51 10.50
N GLN A 158 3.91 -15.21 10.43
CA GLN A 158 3.39 -14.04 9.69
C GLN A 158 3.99 -12.71 10.14
N ASN A 159 4.21 -12.57 11.45
CA ASN A 159 4.92 -11.44 12.04
C ASN A 159 6.40 -11.83 12.22
N ILE A 160 7.24 -11.42 11.27
CA ILE A 160 8.68 -11.64 11.33
C ILE A 160 9.27 -10.68 12.36
N GLN A 161 10.07 -11.21 13.29
CA GLN A 161 10.73 -10.42 14.33
C GLN A 161 12.25 -10.47 14.18
N SER A 162 12.94 -9.37 14.49
CA SER A 162 14.39 -9.37 14.64
C SER A 162 14.83 -10.39 15.70
N GLY A 163 15.99 -11.03 15.49
CA GLY A 163 16.51 -12.07 16.38
C GLY A 163 15.73 -13.40 16.38
N SER A 164 14.80 -13.58 15.44
CA SER A 164 13.99 -14.80 15.30
C SER A 164 14.23 -15.51 13.97
N THR A 165 13.72 -16.72 13.81
CA THR A 165 13.80 -17.46 12.54
C THR A 165 12.48 -17.32 11.78
N ALA A 166 12.57 -16.91 10.51
CA ALA A 166 11.48 -16.94 9.56
C ALA A 166 11.74 -17.99 8.48
N VAL A 167 10.69 -18.66 8.03
CA VAL A 167 10.75 -19.60 6.90
C VAL A 167 9.95 -19.03 5.75
N PHE A 168 10.62 -18.72 4.65
CA PHE A 168 9.98 -18.31 3.41
C PHE A 168 9.63 -19.53 2.57
N PHE A 169 8.40 -19.56 2.08
CA PHE A 169 7.89 -20.53 1.14
C PHE A 169 7.72 -19.87 -0.21
N PHE A 170 8.36 -20.42 -1.25
CA PHE A 170 8.18 -19.89 -2.59
C PHE A 170 7.88 -20.96 -3.63
N GLU A 171 7.19 -20.54 -4.68
CA GLU A 171 6.83 -21.37 -5.83
C GLU A 171 7.16 -20.61 -7.10
N VAL A 172 7.60 -21.33 -8.14
CA VAL A 172 7.93 -20.77 -9.45
C VAL A 172 7.03 -21.40 -10.50
N PHE A 173 6.34 -20.57 -11.27
CA PHE A 173 5.42 -20.98 -12.33
C PHE A 173 5.92 -20.48 -13.68
N ASP A 174 5.67 -21.25 -14.73
CA ASP A 174 5.82 -20.76 -16.10
C ASP A 174 4.73 -19.73 -16.39
N ALA A 175 5.13 -18.54 -16.86
CA ALA A 175 4.21 -17.43 -17.09
C ALA A 175 3.17 -17.70 -18.20
N PHE A 176 3.48 -18.57 -19.16
CA PHE A 176 2.63 -18.84 -20.33
C PHE A 176 1.80 -20.10 -20.16
N LEU A 177 2.09 -20.91 -19.15
CA LEU A 177 1.38 -22.15 -18.86
C LEU A 177 0.61 -22.02 -17.54
N ILE A 178 -0.71 -21.93 -17.67
CA ILE A 178 -1.64 -21.75 -16.54
C ILE A 178 -1.34 -22.76 -15.42
N ASP A 179 -1.07 -22.24 -14.24
CA ASP A 179 -0.85 -22.96 -12.98
C ASP A 179 0.20 -24.08 -13.04
N ARG A 180 1.18 -23.97 -13.95
CA ARG A 180 2.26 -24.97 -14.07
C ARG A 180 3.50 -24.55 -13.29
N GLN A 181 3.71 -25.18 -12.14
CA GLN A 181 4.98 -25.07 -11.41
C GLN A 181 6.13 -25.69 -12.21
N VAL A 182 7.31 -25.08 -12.09
CA VAL A 182 8.52 -25.46 -12.82
C VAL A 182 9.74 -25.52 -11.90
N SER A 183 10.63 -26.45 -12.23
CA SER A 183 11.93 -26.57 -11.59
C SER A 183 12.97 -25.77 -12.37
N VAL A 184 13.53 -24.75 -11.73
CA VAL A 184 14.53 -23.85 -12.30
C VAL A 184 15.63 -23.57 -11.28
N ASN A 185 16.86 -23.38 -11.76
CA ASN A 185 17.92 -22.86 -10.90
C ASN A 185 17.59 -21.41 -10.50
N TYR A 186 17.99 -20.99 -9.30
CA TYR A 186 17.85 -19.61 -8.84
C TYR A 186 19.03 -19.24 -7.94
N ASP A 187 19.38 -17.95 -7.96
CA ASP A 187 20.15 -17.30 -6.93
C ASP A 187 19.18 -16.44 -6.08
N LEU A 188 19.34 -16.45 -4.76
CA LEU A 188 18.51 -15.65 -3.84
C LEU A 188 19.40 -14.85 -2.90
N SER A 189 19.19 -13.55 -2.87
CA SER A 189 19.77 -12.64 -1.89
C SER A 189 18.66 -12.02 -1.04
N ILE A 190 18.84 -11.93 0.27
CA ILE A 190 18.01 -11.08 1.13
C ILE A 190 18.81 -9.83 1.45
N MET A 191 18.24 -8.69 1.12
CA MET A 191 18.83 -7.36 1.31
C MET A 191 18.08 -6.62 2.40
N ASN A 192 18.80 -5.95 3.30
CA ASN A 192 18.28 -4.92 4.19
C ASN A 192 18.86 -3.58 3.71
N ASN A 193 18.03 -2.73 3.11
CA ASN A 193 18.50 -1.58 2.34
C ASN A 193 19.52 -2.02 1.27
N ASP A 194 20.75 -1.49 1.33
CA ASP A 194 21.85 -1.84 0.43
C ASP A 194 22.73 -3.00 0.95
N ASP A 195 22.50 -3.46 2.19
CA ASP A 195 23.32 -4.48 2.84
C ASP A 195 22.74 -5.88 2.62
N MET A 196 23.56 -6.78 2.09
CA MET A 196 23.19 -8.19 1.91
C MET A 196 23.30 -8.94 3.24
N VAL A 197 22.19 -9.53 3.68
CA VAL A 197 22.09 -10.26 4.96
C VAL A 197 22.00 -11.79 4.79
N LEU A 198 21.56 -12.26 3.62
CA LEU A 198 21.58 -13.68 3.24
C LEU A 198 21.92 -13.81 1.76
N GLN A 199 22.68 -14.84 1.40
CA GLN A 199 22.83 -15.29 0.01
C GLN A 199 22.77 -16.81 -0.06
N THR A 200 21.98 -17.34 -0.99
CA THR A 200 21.87 -18.77 -1.26
C THR A 200 21.54 -19.01 -2.72
N SER A 201 21.64 -20.26 -3.17
CA SER A 201 21.30 -20.67 -4.54
C SER A 201 20.75 -22.09 -4.50
N GLY A 202 19.90 -22.44 -5.46
CA GLY A 202 19.31 -23.77 -5.50
C GLY A 202 18.57 -24.07 -6.80
N VAL A 203 17.79 -25.15 -6.76
CA VAL A 203 16.88 -25.55 -7.83
C VAL A 203 15.48 -25.62 -7.21
N SER A 204 14.52 -24.93 -7.80
CA SER A 204 13.14 -24.98 -7.33
C SER A 204 12.49 -26.34 -7.59
N ASN A 205 11.51 -26.68 -6.77
CA ASN A 205 10.64 -27.83 -6.95
C ASN A 205 9.66 -27.58 -8.10
N ALA A 206 9.39 -28.62 -8.90
CA ALA A 206 8.33 -28.59 -9.92
C ALA A 206 6.91 -28.80 -9.34
N SER A 207 6.79 -28.91 -8.01
CA SER A 207 5.54 -29.10 -7.27
C SER A 207 5.72 -28.81 -5.79
N GLY A 208 4.78 -28.07 -5.19
CA GLY A 208 4.78 -27.70 -3.78
C GLY A 208 5.78 -26.58 -3.46
N HIS A 209 5.91 -26.27 -2.17
CA HIS A 209 6.74 -25.15 -1.72
C HIS A 209 8.24 -25.50 -1.72
N ASN A 210 9.04 -24.50 -2.08
CA ASN A 210 10.45 -24.42 -1.73
C ASN A 210 10.59 -23.68 -0.42
N MET A 211 11.57 -24.03 0.41
CA MET A 211 11.74 -23.46 1.74
C MET A 211 13.10 -22.76 1.84
N ILE A 212 13.10 -21.55 2.38
CA ILE A 212 14.31 -20.79 2.74
C ILE A 212 14.17 -20.40 4.20
N GLU A 213 15.00 -20.98 5.05
CA GLU A 213 15.11 -20.59 6.45
C GLU A 213 16.03 -19.37 6.57
N PHE A 214 15.57 -18.35 7.30
CA PHE A 214 16.27 -17.10 7.51
C PHE A 214 16.27 -16.78 9.01
N ASP A 215 17.44 -16.90 9.63
CA ASP A 215 17.70 -16.38 10.97
C ASP A 215 17.88 -14.86 10.86
N VAL A 216 16.85 -14.12 11.26
CA VAL A 216 16.80 -12.66 11.16
C VAL A 216 17.78 -12.06 12.18
N PRO A 217 18.79 -11.28 11.76
CA PRO A 217 19.70 -10.60 12.68
C PRO A 217 18.96 -9.63 13.63
N ASP A 218 19.51 -9.41 14.83
CA ASP A 218 18.91 -8.53 15.85
C ASP A 218 18.81 -7.05 15.40
N ASP A 219 19.63 -6.64 14.44
CA ASP A 219 19.71 -5.27 13.91
C ASP A 219 18.95 -5.07 12.58
N VAL A 220 18.32 -6.13 12.06
CA VAL A 220 17.50 -6.06 10.85
C VAL A 220 16.06 -5.77 11.24
N THR A 221 15.58 -4.58 10.89
CA THR A 221 14.21 -4.11 11.14
C THR A 221 13.68 -3.36 9.90
N GLY A 222 12.36 -3.30 9.71
CA GLY A 222 11.77 -2.61 8.57
C GLY A 222 11.76 -3.47 7.30
N ILE A 223 11.91 -2.86 6.13
CA ILE A 223 11.77 -3.54 4.84
C ILE A 223 13.03 -4.36 4.54
N ILE A 224 12.84 -5.65 4.27
CA ILE A 224 13.82 -6.50 3.61
C ILE A 224 13.34 -6.83 2.18
N THR A 225 14.28 -6.97 1.27
CA THR A 225 14.01 -7.32 -0.13
C THR A 225 14.56 -8.70 -0.42
N LEU A 226 13.68 -9.64 -0.80
CA LEU A 226 14.08 -10.93 -1.33
C LEU A 226 14.28 -10.76 -2.84
N GLN A 227 15.53 -10.86 -3.28
CA GLN A 227 15.94 -10.73 -4.68
C GLN A 227 16.23 -12.11 -5.25
N PHE A 228 15.35 -12.57 -6.13
CA PHE A 228 15.53 -13.77 -6.93
C PHE A 228 16.21 -13.37 -8.24
N GLU A 229 17.36 -13.96 -8.53
CA GLU A 229 18.18 -13.62 -9.70
C GLU A 229 18.52 -14.87 -10.51
N ASN A 230 18.84 -14.66 -11.79
CA ASN A 230 19.35 -15.70 -12.69
C ASN A 230 18.43 -16.92 -12.81
N LEU A 231 17.10 -16.75 -12.75
CA LEU A 231 16.19 -17.89 -12.83
C LEU A 231 16.41 -18.64 -14.15
N ASN A 232 16.63 -19.96 -14.03
CA ASN A 232 16.98 -20.84 -15.15
C ASN A 232 18.21 -20.36 -15.96
N GLY A 233 19.15 -19.64 -15.32
CA GLY A 233 20.38 -19.12 -15.91
C GLY A 233 20.21 -17.85 -16.76
N SER A 234 19.06 -17.18 -16.69
CA SER A 234 18.80 -15.93 -17.43
C SER A 234 19.00 -14.71 -16.53
N LYS A 235 19.91 -13.80 -16.91
CA LYS A 235 20.17 -12.51 -16.22
C LYS A 235 19.05 -11.47 -16.31
N LEU A 236 17.95 -11.82 -16.97
CA LEU A 236 16.75 -10.99 -17.08
C LEU A 236 15.56 -11.69 -16.39
N ALA A 237 15.80 -12.86 -15.80
CA ALA A 237 14.78 -13.61 -15.09
C ALA A 237 14.87 -13.29 -13.59
N ASP A 238 14.82 -12.00 -13.27
CA ASP A 238 15.02 -11.48 -11.93
C ASP A 238 13.68 -10.98 -11.38
N ALA A 239 13.44 -11.18 -10.09
CA ALA A 239 12.19 -10.88 -9.41
C ALA A 239 12.44 -10.46 -7.96
N VAL A 240 11.64 -9.52 -7.46
CA VAL A 240 11.78 -8.99 -6.10
C VAL A 240 10.48 -9.08 -5.30
N PHE A 241 10.62 -9.33 -4.00
CA PHE A 241 9.56 -9.19 -3.01
C PHE A 241 10.04 -8.31 -1.87
N SER A 242 9.20 -7.36 -1.44
CA SER A 242 9.44 -6.53 -0.26
C SER A 242 8.63 -7.05 0.92
N VAL A 243 9.29 -7.35 2.04
CA VAL A 243 8.69 -7.93 3.25
C VAL A 243 9.12 -7.10 4.47
N VAL A 244 8.30 -7.06 5.52
CA VAL A 244 8.55 -6.22 6.71
C VAL A 244 8.95 -7.10 7.89
N VAL A 245 10.08 -6.76 8.52
CA VAL A 245 10.54 -7.25 9.81
C VAL A 245 10.16 -6.24 10.90
N ASP A 246 9.73 -6.73 12.07
CA ASP A 246 9.24 -5.92 13.19
C ASP A 246 8.07 -5.01 12.79
N ARG A 247 7.10 -5.61 12.11
CA ARG A 247 5.92 -4.92 11.59
C ARG A 247 5.17 -4.16 12.69
N ILE A 248 4.89 -2.89 12.43
CA ILE A 248 4.07 -2.04 13.30
C ILE A 248 2.61 -2.21 12.89
N GLY A 249 1.78 -2.66 13.84
CA GLY A 249 0.33 -2.83 13.62
C GLY A 249 -0.40 -1.50 13.61
N VAL A 250 -1.34 -1.30 12.69
CA VAL A 250 -2.11 -0.05 12.58
C VAL A 250 -2.94 0.22 13.84
N ASP A 251 -3.46 -0.83 14.49
CA ASP A 251 -4.18 -0.72 15.78
C ASP A 251 -3.28 -0.34 16.97
N GLN A 252 -1.95 -0.52 16.85
CA GLN A 252 -0.99 -0.08 17.87
C GLN A 252 -0.74 1.44 17.83
N ILE A 253 -1.30 2.13 16.83
CA ILE A 253 -1.22 3.58 16.61
C ILE A 253 -2.53 4.26 17.03
N ALA A 254 -3.32 3.66 17.94
CA ALA A 254 -4.29 4.46 18.67
C ALA A 254 -3.48 5.55 19.39
N ILE A 255 -3.59 6.80 18.92
CA ILE A 255 -2.92 7.94 19.56
C ILE A 255 -3.32 7.87 21.03
N PRO A 256 -2.39 7.59 21.95
CA PRO A 256 -2.77 7.33 23.32
C PRO A 256 -3.57 8.49 23.87
N ASP A 257 -4.64 8.21 24.63
CA ASP A 257 -5.54 9.25 25.14
C ASP A 257 -4.80 10.37 25.87
N TRP A 258 -3.65 10.07 26.49
CA TRP A 258 -2.82 11.08 27.16
C TRP A 258 -2.27 12.15 26.20
N ILE A 259 -2.03 11.84 24.93
CA ILE A 259 -1.61 12.82 23.92
C ILE A 259 -2.79 13.75 23.57
N LYS A 260 -3.99 13.19 23.34
CA LYS A 260 -5.22 13.99 23.15
C LYS A 260 -5.54 14.85 24.37
N ASN A 261 -5.35 14.31 25.57
CA ASN A 261 -5.53 15.05 26.84
C ASN A 261 -4.58 16.24 26.93
N ASN A 262 -3.30 16.08 26.57
CA ASN A 262 -2.32 17.17 26.57
C ASN A 262 -2.71 18.26 25.57
N ALA A 263 -3.20 17.90 24.38
CA ALA A 263 -3.72 18.86 23.40
C ALA A 263 -4.95 19.63 23.94
N GLY A 264 -5.88 18.93 24.59
CA GLY A 264 -7.05 19.54 25.23
C GLY A 264 -6.68 20.46 26.41
N TRP A 265 -5.72 20.07 27.25
CA TRP A 265 -5.20 20.93 28.32
C TRP A 265 -4.51 22.17 27.78
N TRP A 266 -3.77 22.05 26.68
CA TRP A 266 -3.17 23.21 26.04
C TRP A 266 -4.25 24.14 25.49
N ALA A 267 -5.21 23.60 24.72
CA ALA A 267 -6.30 24.36 24.13
C ALA A 267 -7.20 25.08 25.16
N THR A 268 -7.29 24.54 26.38
CA THR A 268 -8.06 25.12 27.49
C THR A 268 -7.22 25.94 28.48
N ASP A 269 -5.99 26.31 28.10
CA ASP A 269 -5.04 27.10 28.89
C ASP A 269 -4.65 26.46 30.25
N GLN A 270 -4.83 25.15 30.41
CA GLN A 270 -4.40 24.41 31.60
C GLN A 270 -2.90 24.12 31.59
N ILE A 271 -2.28 24.02 30.40
CA ILE A 271 -0.84 24.04 30.21
C ILE A 271 -0.45 25.15 29.24
N ASP A 272 0.74 25.72 29.43
CA ASP A 272 1.25 26.80 28.59
C ASP A 272 1.93 26.28 27.31
N ASP A 273 2.22 27.19 26.39
CA ASP A 273 2.88 26.87 25.11
C ASP A 273 4.22 26.17 25.33
N SER A 274 4.98 26.57 26.36
CA SER A 274 6.29 25.97 26.66
C SER A 274 6.15 24.50 27.06
N ALA A 275 5.20 24.18 27.95
CA ALA A 275 4.93 22.82 28.40
C ALA A 275 4.42 21.94 27.26
N PHE A 276 3.53 22.47 26.41
CA PHE A 276 3.03 21.74 25.24
C PHE A 276 4.15 21.46 24.23
N VAL A 277 4.96 22.46 23.88
CA VAL A 277 6.09 22.30 22.94
C VAL A 277 7.12 21.30 23.47
N GLN A 278 7.42 21.32 24.78
CA GLN A 278 8.31 20.32 25.39
C GLN A 278 7.74 18.90 25.30
N GLY A 279 6.41 18.73 25.44
CA GLY A 279 5.73 17.46 25.24
C GLY A 279 5.88 16.93 23.81
N ILE A 280 5.69 17.79 22.80
CA ILE A 280 5.91 17.44 21.40
C ILE A 280 7.38 17.08 21.13
N GLN A 281 8.33 17.87 21.66
CA GLN A 281 9.77 17.57 21.53
C GLN A 281 10.14 16.22 22.14
N TYR A 282 9.54 15.87 23.29
CA TYR A 282 9.72 14.56 23.92
C TYR A 282 9.17 13.43 23.02
N LEU A 283 7.96 13.59 22.48
CA LEU A 283 7.35 12.61 21.57
C LEU A 283 8.23 12.36 20.34
N ILE A 284 8.81 13.41 19.76
CA ILE A 284 9.74 13.30 18.63
C ILE A 284 11.02 12.59 19.06
N LYS A 285 11.61 12.98 20.20
CA LYS A 285 12.86 12.42 20.70
C LYS A 285 12.76 10.93 21.03
N GLU A 286 11.65 10.48 21.60
CA GLU A 286 11.43 9.08 21.96
C GLU A 286 10.86 8.25 20.79
N GLY A 287 10.75 8.83 19.59
CA GLY A 287 10.27 8.13 18.39
C GLY A 287 8.78 7.81 18.38
N ILE A 288 7.99 8.41 19.27
CA ILE A 288 6.54 8.24 19.36
C ILE A 288 5.83 9.06 18.25
N MET A 289 6.42 10.19 17.84
CA MET A 289 5.94 11.03 16.75
C MET A 289 7.05 11.23 15.73
N ILE A 290 6.77 10.93 14.45
CA ILE A 290 7.70 11.14 13.34
C ILE A 290 7.24 12.36 12.54
N VAL A 291 8.13 13.34 12.36
CA VAL A 291 7.87 14.54 11.55
C VAL A 291 8.57 14.38 10.19
N PRO A 292 7.87 14.55 9.05
CA PRO A 292 8.49 14.47 7.74
C PRO A 292 9.57 15.56 7.57
N PRO A 293 10.62 15.32 6.74
CA PRO A 293 11.58 16.37 6.42
C PRO A 293 10.85 17.53 5.73
N THR A 294 10.84 18.71 6.36
CA THR A 294 10.23 19.93 5.83
C THR A 294 11.30 21.01 5.67
N GLU A 295 11.18 21.84 4.63
CA GLU A 295 12.09 22.98 4.44
C GLU A 295 11.92 23.99 5.59
N THR A 296 12.87 24.00 6.52
CA THR A 296 12.95 25.02 7.58
C THR A 296 13.24 26.38 6.95
N SER A 297 12.21 27.21 6.84
CA SER A 297 12.37 28.65 6.63
C SER A 297 12.96 29.29 7.89
N GLU A 298 13.82 30.30 7.69
CA GLU A 298 14.73 30.92 8.67
C GLU A 298 14.11 31.41 9.99
N SER A 299 15.01 31.55 10.97
CA SER A 299 14.86 31.98 12.37
C SER A 299 13.55 32.63 12.81
N ILE A 300 12.84 31.96 13.71
CA ILE A 300 11.74 32.56 14.49
C ILE A 300 12.33 33.13 15.78
N GLY A 301 12.51 34.45 15.84
CA GLY A 301 12.64 35.16 17.11
C GLY A 301 11.37 34.96 17.94
N SER A 302 11.48 34.94 19.28
CA SER A 302 10.42 34.59 20.24
C SER A 302 8.99 34.91 19.77
N GLN A 303 8.33 33.95 19.14
CA GLN A 303 6.97 34.10 18.66
C GLN A 303 6.13 33.05 19.36
N ALA A 304 5.15 33.52 20.12
CA ALA A 304 4.13 32.69 20.74
C ALA A 304 3.47 31.80 19.69
N VAL A 305 3.02 30.61 20.09
CA VAL A 305 2.41 29.66 19.17
C VAL A 305 1.13 30.32 18.61
N PRO A 306 0.95 30.41 17.28
CA PRO A 306 -0.24 31.02 16.70
C PRO A 306 -1.53 30.39 17.21
N ALA A 307 -2.52 31.22 17.53
CA ALA A 307 -3.79 30.77 18.10
C ALA A 307 -4.54 29.75 17.22
N TRP A 308 -4.33 29.76 15.90
CA TRP A 308 -4.96 28.78 15.01
C TRP A 308 -4.46 27.35 15.27
N ILE A 309 -3.17 27.18 15.63
CA ILE A 309 -2.61 25.87 15.99
C ILE A 309 -3.28 25.36 17.27
N LYS A 310 -3.48 26.26 18.22
CA LYS A 310 -4.12 25.97 19.50
C LYS A 310 -5.60 25.57 19.35
N ASN A 311 -6.32 26.22 18.43
CA ASN A 311 -7.69 25.88 18.11
C ASN A 311 -7.79 24.47 17.48
N ASN A 312 -6.91 24.16 16.53
CA ASN A 312 -6.88 22.83 15.91
C ASN A 312 -6.61 21.73 16.94
N ALA A 313 -5.68 21.96 17.87
CA ALA A 313 -5.42 21.03 18.98
C ALA A 313 -6.67 20.79 19.85
N GLY A 314 -7.48 21.83 20.10
CA GLY A 314 -8.74 21.70 20.84
C GLY A 314 -9.83 20.95 20.07
N TRP A 315 -9.95 21.21 18.77
CA TRP A 315 -10.88 20.48 17.89
C TRP A 315 -10.52 19.01 17.77
N TRP A 316 -9.22 18.72 17.64
CA TRP A 316 -8.70 17.36 17.61
C TRP A 316 -8.93 16.62 18.95
N ALA A 317 -8.68 17.29 20.09
CA ALA A 317 -8.90 16.72 21.42
C ALA A 317 -10.39 16.45 21.76
N THR A 318 -11.31 17.00 20.98
CA THR A 318 -12.77 16.83 21.16
C THR A 318 -13.43 16.08 20.00
N ASP A 319 -12.61 15.42 19.17
CA ASP A 319 -13.01 14.63 17.99
C ASP A 319 -13.88 15.44 16.99
N GLN A 320 -13.69 16.75 16.94
CA GLN A 320 -14.27 17.62 15.90
C GLN A 320 -13.42 17.61 14.62
N ILE A 321 -12.14 17.25 14.75
CA ILE A 321 -11.21 16.95 13.67
C ILE A 321 -10.69 15.54 13.95
N ASP A 322 -10.74 14.67 12.96
CA ASP A 322 -10.26 13.30 13.08
C ASP A 322 -8.72 13.20 13.02
N ASP A 323 -8.20 12.01 13.29
CA ASP A 323 -6.75 11.75 13.31
C ASP A 323 -6.14 11.72 11.89
N SER A 324 -6.95 11.91 10.84
CA SER A 324 -6.55 11.83 9.42
C SER A 324 -6.63 13.17 8.66
N ALA A 325 -6.90 14.28 9.36
CA ALA A 325 -7.10 15.61 8.77
C ALA A 325 -5.81 16.36 8.40
#